data_AF-A0A2V9Z3A4-F1
#
_entry.id   AF-A0A2V9Z3A4-F1
#
_cell.length_a   1.000
_cell.length_b   1.000
_cell.length_c   1.000
_cell.angle_alpha   90.00
_cell.angle_beta   90.00
_cell.angle_gamma   90.00
#
_symmetry.space_group_name_H-M   'P 1'
#
loop_
_entity.id
_entity.type
_entity.pdbx_description
1 polymer ?
#
loop_
_entity_poly.entity_id
_entity_poly.type
_entity_poly.pdbx_seq_one_letter_code
_entity_poly.pdbx_strand_id
1 'polypeptide(L)'
;MDSMPRQRITVTAEADELKANSVTVQDNGHGMSRVEAVRHFENLGGSWKKANNTSKTGLRHLHGKEGRRRLRALALGRVAEWSVTDKNEEGSLETFHVVIIRDNIRSARISPATKAERGTRSGTRIRVTELDKEWRLDAPGVVQEISELFVLYMTEYPDVSISVDKSDPAAAISRKQTYELPPIETADETFSSCLEVIEWKRQTARMLYRL
;
A
#
# COMPACT_ATOMS: atom_id res chain seq x y z
N MET A 1 -10.00 -13.35 22.44
CA MET A 1 -9.30 -12.13 21.97
C MET A 1 -9.09 -12.33 20.49
N ASP A 2 -10.04 -11.87 19.69
CA ASP A 2 -10.05 -12.11 18.25
C ASP A 2 -8.94 -11.28 17.62
N SER A 3 -7.93 -11.93 17.03
CA SER A 3 -6.80 -11.23 16.43
C SER A 3 -7.32 -10.36 15.30
N MET A 4 -7.12 -9.04 15.37
CA MET A 4 -7.42 -8.12 14.28
C MET A 4 -6.85 -8.68 12.97
N PRO A 5 -7.59 -8.59 11.84
CA PRO A 5 -7.16 -9.21 10.60
C PRO A 5 -5.83 -8.59 10.16
N ARG A 6 -4.80 -9.43 10.02
CA ARG A 6 -3.49 -9.03 9.45
C ARG A 6 -3.72 -8.28 8.15
N GLN A 7 -3.16 -7.08 8.06
CA GLN A 7 -3.26 -6.30 6.85
C GLN A 7 -2.33 -6.91 5.81
N ARG A 8 -2.86 -7.12 4.61
CA ARG A 8 -2.18 -7.78 3.52
C ARG A 8 -2.22 -6.87 2.32
N ILE A 9 -1.04 -6.56 1.81
CA ILE A 9 -0.84 -5.91 0.53
C ILE A 9 -0.33 -6.96 -0.44
N THR A 10 -0.91 -7.03 -1.63
CA THR A 10 -0.52 -7.96 -2.67
C THR A 10 -0.25 -7.18 -3.95
N VAL A 11 0.92 -7.42 -4.54
CA VAL A 11 1.35 -6.85 -5.82
C VAL A 11 1.49 -8.00 -6.80
N THR A 12 0.75 -7.97 -7.90
CA THR A 12 0.83 -8.98 -8.97
C THR A 12 1.03 -8.33 -10.32
N ALA A 13 1.70 -9.03 -11.21
CA ALA A 13 1.76 -8.70 -12.62
C ALA A 13 1.16 -9.88 -13.38
N GLU A 14 0.22 -9.60 -14.28
CA GLU A 14 -0.43 -10.61 -15.10
C GLU A 14 -0.12 -10.30 -16.56
N ALA A 15 0.33 -11.32 -17.30
CA ALA A 15 0.36 -11.32 -18.75
C ALA A 15 -0.79 -12.22 -19.22
N ASP A 16 -1.80 -11.64 -19.85
CA ASP A 16 -2.89 -12.40 -20.47
C ASP A 16 -2.48 -12.80 -21.90
N GLU A 17 -2.88 -14.00 -22.34
CA GLU A 17 -2.65 -14.52 -23.70
C GLU A 17 -3.23 -13.57 -24.78
N LEU A 18 -4.19 -12.73 -24.40
CA LEU A 18 -4.82 -11.70 -25.23
C LEU A 18 -4.25 -10.27 -25.04
N LYS A 19 -3.05 -10.13 -24.45
CA LYS A 19 -2.26 -8.87 -24.30
C LYS A 19 -2.78 -7.82 -23.31
N ALA A 20 -3.64 -8.16 -22.36
CA ALA A 20 -3.93 -7.22 -21.26
C ALA A 20 -2.88 -7.35 -20.14
N ASN A 21 -1.62 -7.02 -20.43
CA ASN A 21 -0.59 -6.93 -19.40
C ASN A 21 -1.06 -5.93 -18.34
N SER A 22 -1.07 -6.34 -17.06
CA SER A 22 -1.52 -5.49 -15.98
C SER A 22 -0.68 -5.64 -14.73
N VAL A 23 -0.54 -4.55 -13.97
CA VAL A 23 0.01 -4.58 -12.61
C VAL A 23 -1.13 -4.27 -11.65
N THR A 24 -1.32 -5.14 -10.67
CA THR A 24 -2.35 -4.98 -9.64
C THR A 24 -1.69 -4.79 -8.28
N VAL A 25 -2.18 -3.81 -7.52
CA VAL A 25 -1.85 -3.60 -6.10
C VAL A 25 -3.16 -3.67 -5.32
N GLN A 26 -3.26 -4.58 -4.36
CA GLN A 26 -4.47 -4.79 -3.57
C GLN A 26 -4.16 -4.78 -2.08
N ASP A 27 -4.97 -4.10 -1.28
CA ASP A 27 -5.01 -4.24 0.17
C ASP A 27 -6.37 -4.80 0.65
N ASN A 28 -6.38 -5.36 1.86
CA ASN A 28 -7.58 -5.89 2.54
C ASN A 28 -8.08 -4.98 3.67
N GLY A 29 -7.81 -3.68 3.58
CA GLY A 29 -8.22 -2.69 4.56
C GLY A 29 -9.72 -2.38 4.49
N HIS A 30 -10.10 -1.21 5.01
CA HIS A 30 -11.50 -0.80 5.07
C HIS A 30 -12.00 -0.25 3.73
N GLY A 31 -11.11 0.15 2.81
CA GLY A 31 -11.49 0.89 1.62
C GLY A 31 -11.91 2.34 1.97
N MET A 32 -12.75 2.91 1.11
CA MET A 32 -13.35 4.22 1.29
C MET A 32 -14.76 4.22 0.71
N SER A 33 -15.65 5.05 1.27
CA SER A 33 -16.98 5.24 0.73
C SER A 33 -16.93 5.92 -0.63
N ARG A 34 -17.99 5.75 -1.43
CA ARG A 34 -18.13 6.45 -2.71
C ARG A 34 -18.12 7.98 -2.53
N VAL A 35 -18.72 8.49 -1.45
CA VAL A 35 -18.73 9.93 -1.14
C VAL A 35 -17.31 10.45 -0.87
N GLU A 36 -16.50 9.70 -0.12
CA GLU A 36 -15.07 10.00 0.06
C GLU A 36 -14.33 9.97 -1.29
N ALA A 37 -14.57 8.96 -2.12
CA ALA A 37 -13.93 8.84 -3.44
C ALA A 37 -14.28 10.01 -4.38
N VAL A 38 -15.55 10.41 -4.45
CA VAL A 38 -15.99 11.60 -5.21
C VAL A 38 -15.18 12.82 -4.79
N ARG A 39 -15.12 13.11 -3.48
CA ARG A 39 -14.32 14.23 -2.94
C ARG A 39 -12.83 14.09 -3.27
N HIS A 40 -12.29 12.87 -3.20
CA HIS A 40 -10.88 12.62 -3.45
C HIS A 40 -10.49 12.71 -4.92
N PHE A 41 -11.35 12.29 -5.85
CA PHE A 41 -11.02 12.14 -7.26
C PHE A 41 -11.61 13.20 -8.19
N GLU A 42 -12.57 14.01 -7.76
CA GLU A 42 -13.06 15.15 -8.56
C GLU A 42 -12.09 16.34 -8.57
N ASN A 43 -11.32 16.53 -7.49
CA ASN A 43 -10.35 17.63 -7.36
C ASN A 43 -8.91 17.16 -7.60
N LEU A 44 -8.61 16.68 -8.81
CA LEU A 44 -7.26 16.28 -9.25
C LEU A 44 -6.36 17.52 -9.45
N GLY A 45 -6.05 18.23 -8.36
CA GLY A 45 -5.27 19.47 -8.38
C GLY A 45 -5.39 20.36 -7.14
N GLY A 46 -6.42 20.15 -6.29
CA GLY A 46 -6.63 20.91 -5.06
C GLY A 46 -6.04 20.22 -3.82
N SER A 47 -5.23 20.94 -3.04
CA SER A 47 -4.70 20.49 -1.75
C SER A 47 -5.82 20.42 -0.70
N TRP A 48 -6.31 19.22 -0.40
CA TRP A 48 -7.34 18.94 0.61
C TRP A 48 -6.82 18.83 2.06
N LYS A 49 -5.61 19.34 2.36
CA LYS A 49 -4.92 19.07 3.64
C LYS A 49 -5.68 19.62 4.86
N LYS A 50 -6.31 18.73 5.62
CA LYS A 50 -6.05 18.39 7.03
C LYS A 50 -7.32 17.80 7.64
N ALA A 51 -7.25 16.53 8.04
CA ALA A 51 -8.07 16.05 9.16
C ALA A 51 -7.38 14.89 9.88
N ASN A 52 -6.96 13.84 9.16
CA ASN A 52 -6.37 12.66 9.82
C ASN A 52 -4.99 12.31 9.26
N ASN A 53 -4.01 12.21 10.16
CA ASN A 53 -2.66 11.72 9.89
C ASN A 53 -2.56 10.20 10.15
N THR A 54 -3.69 9.54 10.39
CA THR A 54 -3.80 8.13 10.79
C THR A 54 -4.90 7.39 10.01
N SER A 55 -4.80 6.07 9.92
CA SER A 55 -5.82 5.19 9.30
C SER A 55 -7.21 5.39 9.94
N LYS A 56 -8.29 4.88 9.32
CA LYS A 56 -9.65 4.91 9.91
C LYS A 56 -9.69 4.30 11.33
N THR A 57 -8.76 3.39 11.65
CA THR A 57 -8.60 2.77 12.97
C THR A 57 -7.61 3.49 13.90
N GLY A 58 -6.94 4.55 13.46
CA GLY A 58 -5.92 5.26 14.24
C GLY A 58 -4.57 4.57 14.36
N LEU A 59 -4.45 3.32 13.91
CA LEU A 59 -3.31 2.43 14.19
C LEU A 59 -2.07 2.67 13.32
N ARG A 60 -2.18 3.42 12.23
CA ARG A 60 -1.07 3.64 11.29
C ARG A 60 -1.00 5.06 10.81
N HIS A 61 0.20 5.61 10.69
CA HIS A 61 0.39 6.91 10.06
C HIS A 61 0.13 6.85 8.55
N LEU A 62 -0.74 7.71 8.05
CA LEU A 62 -0.99 7.80 6.60
C LEU A 62 0.13 8.57 5.92
N HIS A 63 0.84 7.93 4.99
CA HIS A 63 1.87 8.57 4.18
C HIS A 63 1.30 9.07 2.86
N GLY A 64 1.16 10.39 2.70
CA GLY A 64 0.67 10.97 1.46
C GLY A 64 0.02 12.33 1.65
N LYS A 65 0.84 13.34 1.96
CA LYS A 65 0.33 14.67 2.30
C LYS A 65 -0.24 15.43 1.10
N GLU A 66 0.06 15.06 -0.14
CA GLU A 66 -0.19 15.92 -1.32
C GLU A 66 -1.35 15.50 -2.23
N GLY A 67 -2.02 14.37 -1.98
CA GLY A 67 -3.11 13.90 -2.85
C GLY A 67 -2.72 13.54 -4.30
N ARG A 68 -1.47 13.77 -4.71
CA ARG A 68 -0.95 13.44 -6.06
C ARG A 68 -0.39 12.03 -6.18
N ARG A 69 -0.10 11.36 -5.07
CA ARG A 69 0.48 9.99 -5.08
C ARG A 69 -0.42 8.98 -5.78
N ARG A 70 -1.75 9.13 -5.71
CA ARG A 70 -2.71 8.27 -6.42
C ARG A 70 -2.52 8.31 -7.94
N LEU A 71 -2.04 9.42 -8.50
CA LEU A 71 -1.73 9.51 -9.93
C LEU A 71 -0.43 8.77 -10.30
N ARG A 72 0.42 8.37 -9.34
CA ARG A 72 1.63 7.58 -9.65
C ARG A 72 1.30 6.20 -10.21
N ALA A 73 0.09 5.67 -10.00
CA ALA A 73 -0.35 4.45 -10.66
C ALA A 73 -0.27 4.59 -12.20
N LEU A 74 -0.57 5.78 -12.72
CA LEU A 74 -0.45 6.11 -14.14
C LEU A 74 1.01 6.24 -14.61
N ALA A 75 2.02 6.06 -13.75
CA ALA A 75 3.41 5.92 -14.20
C ALA A 75 3.73 4.49 -14.66
N LEU A 76 2.84 3.52 -14.42
CA LEU A 76 3.04 2.14 -14.84
C LEU A 76 2.37 1.86 -16.21
N GLY A 77 1.28 2.55 -16.52
CA GLY A 77 0.51 2.40 -17.76
C GLY A 77 -0.55 3.48 -17.97
N ARG A 78 -1.28 3.39 -19.09
CA ARG A 78 -2.22 4.42 -19.54
C ARG A 78 -3.52 4.46 -18.74
N VAL A 79 -3.99 3.33 -18.23
CA VAL A 79 -5.29 3.23 -17.56
C VAL A 79 -5.12 2.70 -16.14
N ALA A 80 -5.60 3.45 -15.15
CA ALA A 80 -5.62 3.04 -13.76
C ALA A 80 -7.07 2.93 -13.27
N GLU A 81 -7.42 1.75 -12.77
CA GLU A 81 -8.73 1.44 -12.21
C GLU A 81 -8.60 1.08 -10.74
N TRP A 82 -9.33 1.79 -9.88
CA TRP A 82 -9.53 1.43 -8.49
C TRP A 82 -10.86 0.70 -8.35
N SER A 83 -10.85 -0.54 -7.89
CA SER A 83 -12.03 -1.24 -7.38
C SER A 83 -12.00 -1.15 -5.86
N VAL A 84 -12.98 -0.46 -5.28
CA VAL A 84 -13.02 -0.18 -3.84
C VAL A 84 -14.23 -0.88 -3.25
N THR A 85 -14.00 -1.66 -2.19
CA THR A 85 -15.07 -2.31 -1.43
C THR A 85 -15.04 -1.80 0.01
N ASP A 86 -16.13 -1.21 0.48
CA ASP A 86 -16.33 -0.72 1.85
C ASP A 86 -17.71 -1.17 2.36
N LYS A 87 -17.91 -1.13 3.68
CA LYS A 87 -19.22 -1.35 4.29
C LYS A 87 -20.04 -0.05 4.21
N ASN A 88 -21.30 -0.17 3.80
CA ASN A 88 -22.28 0.92 3.91
C ASN A 88 -22.74 1.09 5.37
N GLU A 89 -23.61 2.07 5.63
CA GLU A 89 -24.12 2.38 6.98
C GLU A 89 -24.89 1.21 7.61
N GLU A 90 -25.49 0.34 6.78
CA GLU A 90 -26.20 -0.87 7.19
C GLU A 90 -25.26 -2.07 7.41
N GLY A 91 -23.95 -1.89 7.21
CA GLY A 91 -22.93 -2.93 7.36
C GLY A 91 -22.78 -3.87 6.16
N SER A 92 -23.54 -3.66 5.08
CA SER A 92 -23.44 -4.43 3.83
C SER A 92 -22.25 -3.95 3.00
N LEU A 93 -21.52 -4.89 2.37
CA LEU A 93 -20.43 -4.53 1.48
C LEU A 93 -20.97 -4.01 0.14
N GLU A 94 -20.43 -2.88 -0.28
CA GLU A 94 -20.66 -2.27 -1.60
C GLU A 94 -19.34 -2.09 -2.32
N THR A 95 -19.38 -2.15 -3.64
CA THR A 95 -18.22 -1.95 -4.52
C THR A 95 -18.53 -0.88 -5.55
N PHE A 96 -17.54 -0.03 -5.81
CA PHE A 96 -17.56 0.91 -6.92
C PHE A 96 -16.18 0.99 -7.56
N HIS A 97 -16.15 1.60 -8.74
CA HIS A 97 -14.96 1.72 -9.56
C HIS A 97 -14.63 3.19 -9.78
N VAL A 98 -13.34 3.52 -9.67
CA VAL A 98 -12.79 4.80 -10.12
C VAL A 98 -11.83 4.51 -11.27
N VAL A 99 -12.02 5.14 -12.41
CA VAL A 99 -11.14 4.99 -13.57
C VAL A 99 -10.52 6.33 -13.92
N ILE A 100 -9.19 6.35 -14.05
CA ILE A 100 -8.45 7.48 -14.61
C ILE A 100 -7.67 6.99 -15.82
N ILE A 101 -7.78 7.74 -16.91
CA ILE A 101 -7.00 7.52 -18.13
C ILE A 101 -5.95 8.63 -18.19
N ARG A 102 -4.68 8.27 -18.42
CA ARG A 102 -3.55 9.21 -18.45
C ARG A 102 -3.82 10.40 -19.40
N ASP A 103 -4.44 10.13 -20.54
CA ASP A 103 -4.79 11.11 -21.57
C ASP A 103 -5.77 12.19 -21.06
N ASN A 104 -6.52 11.87 -20.00
CA ASN A 104 -7.42 12.80 -19.33
C ASN A 104 -7.24 12.73 -17.80
N ILE A 105 -6.00 12.94 -17.34
CA ILE A 105 -5.61 12.83 -15.92
C ILE A 105 -6.38 13.78 -14.97
N ARG A 106 -7.08 14.78 -15.50
CA ARG A 106 -7.90 15.71 -14.71
C ARG A 106 -9.33 15.20 -14.50
N SER A 107 -9.71 14.11 -15.14
CA SER A 107 -11.05 13.53 -15.05
C SER A 107 -10.96 12.10 -14.51
N ALA A 108 -11.67 11.85 -13.43
CA ALA A 108 -11.95 10.51 -12.94
C ALA A 108 -13.40 10.14 -13.27
N ARG A 109 -13.61 8.90 -13.73
CA ARG A 109 -14.95 8.32 -13.87
C ARG A 109 -15.24 7.48 -12.65
N ILE A 110 -16.33 7.77 -11.94
CA ILE A 110 -16.71 7.06 -10.71
C ILE A 110 -18.05 6.38 -10.96
N SER A 111 -18.09 5.04 -10.88
CA SER A 111 -19.33 4.28 -11.04
C SER A 111 -20.27 4.52 -9.84
N PRO A 112 -21.58 4.24 -9.98
CA PRO A 112 -22.43 3.99 -8.82
C PRO A 112 -21.86 2.87 -7.94
N ALA A 113 -22.16 2.91 -6.65
CA ALA A 113 -21.87 1.79 -5.75
C ALA A 113 -22.95 0.73 -5.93
N THR A 114 -22.54 -0.53 -6.02
CA THR A 114 -23.43 -1.68 -6.12
C THR A 114 -23.09 -2.68 -5.02
N LYS A 115 -24.05 -3.52 -4.64
CA LYS A 115 -23.81 -4.60 -3.68
C LYS A 115 -22.59 -5.44 -4.12
N ALA A 116 -21.67 -5.67 -3.19
CA ALA A 116 -20.46 -6.43 -3.48
C ALA A 116 -20.80 -7.89 -3.81
N GLU A 117 -20.02 -8.50 -4.70
CA GLU A 117 -20.16 -9.90 -5.06
C GLU A 117 -19.92 -10.81 -3.85
N ARG A 118 -20.58 -11.97 -3.84
CA ARG A 118 -20.44 -12.95 -2.75
C ARG A 118 -18.97 -13.37 -2.59
N GLY A 119 -18.44 -13.25 -1.38
CA GLY A 119 -17.05 -13.63 -1.07
C GLY A 119 -16.05 -12.47 -1.18
N THR A 120 -16.47 -11.30 -1.67
CA THR A 120 -15.65 -10.08 -1.65
C THR A 120 -15.37 -9.64 -0.21
N ARG A 121 -14.16 -9.15 0.03
CA ARG A 121 -13.76 -8.53 1.30
C ARG A 121 -13.57 -7.04 1.10
N SER A 122 -13.66 -6.27 2.17
CA SER A 122 -13.31 -4.85 2.13
C SER A 122 -11.85 -4.66 1.70
N GLY A 123 -11.57 -3.52 1.07
CA GLY A 123 -10.24 -3.18 0.63
C GLY A 123 -10.24 -2.28 -0.60
N THR A 124 -9.05 -2.04 -1.13
CA THR A 124 -8.86 -1.34 -2.40
C THR A 124 -7.96 -2.17 -3.29
N ARG A 125 -8.39 -2.36 -4.53
CA ARG A 125 -7.59 -2.94 -5.62
C ARG A 125 -7.33 -1.85 -6.65
N ILE A 126 -6.07 -1.64 -7.00
CA ILE A 126 -5.65 -0.78 -8.10
C ILE A 126 -5.14 -1.70 -9.20
N ARG A 127 -5.79 -1.68 -10.37
CA ARG A 127 -5.32 -2.39 -11.56
C ARG A 127 -4.88 -1.36 -12.59
N VAL A 128 -3.63 -1.46 -13.03
CA VAL A 128 -3.07 -0.63 -14.10
C VAL A 128 -2.91 -1.47 -15.34
N THR A 129 -3.49 -1.04 -16.45
CA THR A 129 -3.43 -1.70 -17.77
C THR A 129 -2.81 -0.77 -18.80
N GLU A 130 -2.58 -1.31 -20.00
CA GLU A 130 -1.88 -0.61 -21.08
C GLU A 130 -0.53 -0.09 -20.59
N LEU A 131 0.25 -1.02 -20.04
CA LEU A 131 1.53 -0.73 -19.41
C LEU A 131 2.51 -0.17 -20.43
N ASP A 132 3.31 0.81 -20.00
CA ASP A 132 4.33 1.43 -20.88
C ASP A 132 5.44 0.44 -21.27
N LYS A 133 5.59 -0.61 -20.47
CA LYS A 133 6.55 -1.70 -20.66
C LYS A 133 6.07 -2.95 -19.92
N GLU A 134 6.72 -4.07 -20.19
CA GLU A 134 6.55 -5.27 -19.40
C GLU A 134 7.21 -5.13 -18.03
N TRP A 135 6.46 -5.44 -16.97
CA TRP A 135 6.96 -5.39 -15.59
C TRP A 135 7.17 -6.81 -15.07
N ARG A 136 8.44 -7.19 -14.92
CA ARG A 136 8.86 -8.52 -14.46
C ARG A 136 9.02 -8.54 -12.94
N LEU A 137 7.93 -8.80 -12.21
CA LEU A 137 7.96 -8.87 -10.74
C LEU A 137 8.68 -10.11 -10.21
N ASP A 138 8.82 -11.13 -11.04
CA ASP A 138 9.57 -12.36 -10.82
C ASP A 138 11.09 -12.19 -11.03
N ALA A 139 11.53 -11.02 -11.52
CA ALA A 139 12.94 -10.82 -11.87
C ALA A 139 13.87 -10.95 -10.64
N PRO A 140 15.07 -11.53 -10.82
CA PRO A 140 16.03 -11.66 -9.73
C PRO A 140 16.38 -10.30 -9.13
N GLY A 141 16.08 -10.10 -7.83
CA GLY A 141 16.39 -8.87 -7.11
C GLY A 141 15.19 -8.02 -6.74
N VAL A 142 14.04 -8.15 -7.43
CA VAL A 142 12.82 -7.37 -7.12
C VAL A 142 12.36 -7.58 -5.67
N VAL A 143 12.36 -8.84 -5.22
CA VAL A 143 12.03 -9.21 -3.82
C VAL A 143 12.98 -8.55 -2.83
N GLN A 144 14.29 -8.45 -3.17
CA GLN A 144 15.29 -7.79 -2.33
C GLN A 144 15.03 -6.27 -2.25
N GLU A 145 14.84 -5.62 -3.39
CA GLU A 145 14.59 -4.18 -3.46
C GLU A 145 13.32 -3.77 -2.71
N ILE A 146 12.23 -4.53 -2.87
CA ILE A 146 10.97 -4.28 -2.16
C ILE A 146 11.17 -4.52 -0.65
N SER A 147 11.92 -5.55 -0.27
CA SER A 147 12.22 -5.81 1.13
C SER A 147 12.98 -4.63 1.75
N GLU A 148 14.07 -4.19 1.14
CA GLU A 148 14.86 -3.04 1.61
C GLU A 148 14.02 -1.75 1.71
N LEU A 149 13.13 -1.51 0.75
CA LEU A 149 12.28 -0.33 0.74
C LEU A 149 11.23 -0.33 1.86
N PHE A 150 10.68 -1.49 2.20
CA PHE A 150 9.55 -1.60 3.13
C PHE A 150 9.88 -2.21 4.49
N VAL A 151 11.11 -2.66 4.73
CA VAL A 151 11.46 -3.35 5.97
C VAL A 151 11.23 -2.50 7.21
N LEU A 152 11.56 -1.21 7.18
CA LEU A 152 11.32 -0.30 8.30
C LEU A 152 9.83 -0.20 8.62
N TYR A 153 9.02 -0.08 7.57
CA TYR A 153 7.57 -0.01 7.70
C TYR A 153 6.99 -1.33 8.24
N MET A 154 7.49 -2.48 7.80
CA MET A 154 7.07 -3.79 8.31
C MET A 154 7.58 -4.06 9.73
N THR A 155 8.72 -3.48 10.13
CA THR A 155 9.18 -3.46 11.53
C THR A 155 8.24 -2.63 12.41
N GLU A 156 7.88 -1.42 11.98
CA GLU A 156 7.00 -0.52 12.72
C GLU A 156 5.57 -1.08 12.83
N TYR A 157 5.10 -1.77 11.78
CA TYR A 157 3.76 -2.34 11.69
C TYR A 157 3.81 -3.86 11.45
N PRO A 158 4.08 -4.69 12.49
CA PRO A 158 4.26 -6.14 12.36
C PRO A 158 3.00 -6.89 11.89
N ASP A 159 1.82 -6.28 12.02
CA ASP A 159 0.57 -6.82 11.50
C ASP A 159 0.37 -6.61 9.98
N VAL A 160 1.30 -5.90 9.33
CA VAL A 160 1.31 -5.69 7.89
C VAL A 160 2.20 -6.71 7.19
N SER A 161 1.65 -7.36 6.17
CA SER A 161 2.36 -8.26 5.27
C SER A 161 2.26 -7.77 3.83
N ILE A 162 3.34 -7.90 3.08
CA ILE A 162 3.41 -7.59 1.65
C ILE A 162 3.71 -8.89 0.91
N SER A 163 3.07 -9.11 -0.24
CA SER A 163 3.42 -10.18 -1.16
C SER A 163 3.58 -9.63 -2.57
N VAL A 164 4.60 -10.11 -3.29
CA VAL A 164 4.94 -9.68 -4.65
C VAL A 164 5.01 -10.93 -5.52
N ASP A 165 4.08 -11.06 -6.45
CA ASP A 165 3.93 -12.24 -7.31
C ASP A 165 4.12 -13.56 -6.54
N LYS A 166 3.36 -13.70 -5.44
CA LYS A 166 3.38 -14.83 -4.48
C LYS A 166 4.65 -14.94 -3.62
N SER A 167 5.69 -14.17 -3.91
CA SER A 167 6.89 -14.09 -3.07
C SER A 167 6.65 -13.21 -1.85
N ASP A 168 7.33 -13.53 -0.75
CA ASP A 168 7.34 -12.74 0.47
C ASP A 168 8.64 -11.90 0.52
N PRO A 169 8.58 -10.56 0.47
CA PRO A 169 9.76 -9.70 0.66
C PRO A 169 10.51 -9.99 1.96
N ALA A 170 9.85 -10.43 3.04
CA ALA A 170 10.53 -10.80 4.28
C ALA A 170 11.49 -11.99 4.09
N ALA A 171 11.30 -12.82 3.05
CA ALA A 171 12.20 -13.92 2.73
C ALA A 171 13.60 -13.45 2.28
N ALA A 172 13.78 -12.18 1.93
CA ALA A 172 15.09 -11.57 1.63
C ALA A 172 15.94 -11.34 2.89
N ILE A 173 15.31 -11.29 4.05
CA ILE A 173 15.98 -11.08 5.34
C ILE A 173 16.70 -12.39 5.73
N SER A 174 17.99 -12.29 6.01
CA SER A 174 18.82 -13.37 6.55
C SER A 174 18.68 -13.46 8.06
N ARG A 175 18.80 -12.31 8.73
CA ARG A 175 18.74 -12.20 10.19
C ARG A 175 18.10 -10.88 10.58
N LYS A 176 17.33 -10.91 11.66
CA LYS A 176 16.78 -9.72 12.31
C LYS A 176 17.05 -9.84 13.81
N GLN A 177 17.72 -8.87 14.41
CA GLN A 177 18.06 -8.89 15.82
C GLN A 177 18.00 -7.51 16.45
N THR A 178 17.43 -7.44 17.64
CA THR A 178 17.38 -6.24 18.47
C THR A 178 18.46 -6.30 19.54
N TYR A 179 19.16 -5.20 19.73
CA TYR A 179 20.16 -4.98 20.77
C TYR A 179 19.68 -3.85 21.66
N GLU A 180 19.44 -4.15 22.93
CA GLU A 180 19.17 -3.09 23.92
C GLU A 180 20.42 -2.24 24.09
N LEU A 181 20.26 -0.93 24.01
CA LEU A 181 21.34 0.02 24.22
C LEU A 181 21.22 0.61 25.63
N PRO A 182 22.33 1.12 26.19
CA PRO A 182 22.26 1.89 27.42
C PRO A 182 21.23 3.04 27.30
N PRO A 183 20.48 3.34 28.37
CA PRO A 183 19.53 4.44 28.35
C PRO A 183 20.26 5.77 28.15
N ILE A 184 19.60 6.69 27.46
CA ILE A 184 20.10 8.06 27.25
C ILE A 184 19.60 8.91 28.41
N GLU A 185 20.52 9.32 29.27
CA GLU A 185 20.22 10.19 30.40
C GLU A 185 20.37 11.68 30.01
N THR A 186 19.36 12.47 30.35
CA THR A 186 19.40 13.95 30.30
C THR A 186 19.20 14.51 31.70
N ALA A 187 19.40 15.81 31.90
CA ALA A 187 19.26 16.43 33.22
C ALA A 187 17.87 16.23 33.85
N ASP A 188 16.84 16.07 33.02
CA ASP A 188 15.45 16.03 33.44
C ASP A 188 14.76 14.68 33.15
N GLU A 189 15.30 13.85 32.24
CA GLU A 189 14.60 12.66 31.74
C GLU A 189 15.55 11.55 31.26
N THR A 190 15.10 10.29 31.36
CA THR A 190 15.82 9.10 30.87
C THR A 190 15.05 8.44 29.74
N PHE A 191 15.70 8.19 28.62
CA PHE A 191 15.10 7.58 27.43
C PHE A 191 15.66 6.17 27.20
N SER A 192 14.79 5.17 27.05
CA SER A 192 15.22 3.86 26.56
C SER A 192 15.62 3.95 25.09
N SER A 193 16.63 3.17 24.69
CA SER A 193 17.06 3.09 23.30
C SER A 193 17.43 1.66 22.95
N CYS A 194 17.20 1.27 21.69
CA CYS A 194 17.59 -0.02 21.16
C CYS A 194 18.07 0.14 19.71
N LEU A 195 18.86 -0.83 19.24
CA LEU A 195 19.34 -0.94 17.87
C LEU A 195 18.77 -2.21 17.26
N GLU A 196 17.98 -2.08 16.20
CA GLU A 196 17.56 -3.21 15.39
C GLU A 196 18.49 -3.37 14.18
N VAL A 197 19.13 -4.53 14.07
CA VAL A 197 20.00 -4.88 12.94
C VAL A 197 19.27 -5.88 12.04
N ILE A 198 19.19 -5.54 10.77
CA ILE A 198 18.60 -6.38 9.72
C ILE A 198 19.70 -6.73 8.74
N GLU A 199 19.98 -8.02 8.61
CA GLU A 199 20.95 -8.57 7.69
C GLU A 199 20.24 -9.21 6.51
N TRP A 200 20.78 -9.00 5.31
CA TRP A 200 20.19 -9.45 4.05
C TRP A 200 20.87 -10.71 3.54
N LYS A 201 20.11 -11.57 2.83
CA LYS A 201 20.69 -12.75 2.17
C LYS A 201 21.59 -12.38 1.00
N ARG A 202 21.30 -11.26 0.33
CA ARG A 202 22.11 -10.70 -0.75
C ARG A 202 22.90 -9.50 -0.26
N GLN A 203 24.08 -9.29 -0.85
CA GLN A 203 24.88 -8.12 -0.55
C GLN A 203 24.16 -6.85 -1.02
N THR A 204 24.08 -5.86 -0.15
CA THR A 204 23.48 -4.55 -0.41
C THR A 204 24.26 -3.46 0.34
N ALA A 205 23.93 -2.19 0.08
CA ALA A 205 24.50 -1.05 0.78
C ALA A 205 24.12 -1.06 2.26
N ARG A 206 25.07 -0.68 3.12
CA ARG A 206 24.79 -0.49 4.55
C ARG A 206 24.05 0.82 4.74
N MET A 207 22.94 0.77 5.46
CA MET A 207 22.09 1.92 5.74
C MET A 207 21.81 1.98 7.24
N LEU A 208 21.74 3.20 7.79
CA LEU A 208 21.35 3.46 9.16
C LEU A 208 20.15 4.41 9.15
N TYR A 209 19.10 4.02 9.87
CA TYR A 209 17.86 4.78 9.97
C TYR A 209 17.56 5.10 11.43
N ARG A 210 16.91 6.24 11.65
CA ARG A 210 16.35 6.63 12.95
C ARG A 210 14.83 6.60 12.82
N LEU A 211 14.19 5.78 13.64
CA LEU A 211 12.73 5.74 13.78
C LEU A 211 12.27 6.78 14.81
#